data_AF-A0A1Y2DH68-F1
#
_entry.id   AF-A0A1Y2DH68-F1
#
_cell.length_a   1.000
_cell.length_b   1.000
_cell.length_c   1.000
_cell.angle_alpha   90.00
_cell.angle_beta   90.00
_cell.angle_gamma   90.00
#
_symmetry.space_group_name_H-M   'P 1'
#
loop_
_entity.id
_entity.type
_entity.pdbx_description
1 polymer ?
#
loop_
_entity_poly.entity_id
_entity_poly.type
_entity_poly.pdbx_seq_one_letter_code
_entity_poly.pdbx_strand_id
1 'polypeptide(L)'
;MTEYLNRLNEFVGNTEFSYSYVDDPDQLSEVLEKILNHPFIKFHNNIVHDIAGHTYRYIEKAHVFLIDKVNKMLRIAFIIHTIISIIIVSLFMIYITRQIKQQLYLMDVLMNIIFSVPLPVYRSSTKLQT
;
A
#
# COMPACT_ATOMS: atom_id res chain seq x y z
N MET A 1 -4.19 32.13 13.85
CA MET A 1 -4.42 32.74 12.51
C MET A 1 -4.87 34.19 12.64
N THR A 2 -5.84 34.51 13.51
CA THR A 2 -6.22 35.89 13.88
C THR A 2 -5.09 36.72 14.49
N GLU A 3 -4.23 36.11 15.32
CA GLU A 3 -3.05 36.80 15.86
C GLU A 3 -2.04 37.21 14.77
N TYR A 4 -1.84 36.37 13.75
CA TYR A 4 -0.98 36.65 12.60
C TYR A 4 -1.54 37.79 11.74
N LEU A 5 -2.85 37.82 11.55
CA LEU A 5 -3.52 38.91 10.83
C LEU A 5 -3.42 40.23 11.60
N ASN A 6 -3.56 40.20 12.93
CA ASN A 6 -3.41 41.39 13.76
C ASN A 6 -1.96 41.92 13.75
N ARG A 7 -0.95 41.05 13.88
CA ARG A 7 0.47 41.44 13.81
C ARG A 7 0.87 41.95 12.42
N LEU A 8 0.28 41.40 11.36
CA LEU A 8 0.48 41.89 9.99
C LEU A 8 -0.14 43.29 9.82
N ASN A 9 -1.33 43.52 10.39
CA ASN A 9 -2.03 44.80 10.31
C ASN A 9 -1.29 45.91 11.08
N GLU A 10 -0.74 45.58 12.25
CA GLU A 10 0.14 46.47 13.02
C GLU A 10 1.44 46.81 12.27
N PHE A 11 1.94 45.89 11.43
CA PHE A 11 3.13 46.09 10.63
C PHE A 11 2.88 46.98 9.39
N VAL A 12 1.79 46.73 8.66
CA VAL A 12 1.38 47.56 7.50
C VAL A 12 1.04 48.99 7.92
N GLY A 13 0.55 49.19 9.15
CA GLY A 13 0.24 50.52 9.68
C GLY A 13 1.45 51.38 10.09
N ASN A 14 2.65 50.80 10.26
CA ASN A 14 3.81 51.48 10.88
C ASN A 14 5.07 51.54 9.99
N THR A 15 4.94 51.37 8.67
CA THR A 15 6.11 51.30 7.77
C THR A 15 6.55 52.69 7.30
N GLU A 16 7.53 53.29 7.98
CA GLU A 16 8.34 54.40 7.43
C GLU A 16 9.62 53.84 6.79
N PHE A 17 9.75 53.99 5.48
CA PHE A 17 10.94 53.55 4.75
C PHE A 17 11.93 54.72 4.63
N SER A 18 12.99 54.69 5.44
CA SER A 18 14.18 55.53 5.23
C SER A 18 15.22 54.72 4.45
N TYR A 19 15.53 55.14 3.23
CA TYR A 19 16.57 54.52 2.41
C TYR A 19 17.89 55.26 2.63
N SER A 20 18.86 54.60 3.25
CA SER A 20 20.24 55.07 3.33
C SER A 20 21.06 54.42 2.21
N TYR A 21 21.75 55.24 1.40
CA TYR A 21 22.69 54.74 0.39
C TYR A 21 23.97 54.26 1.09
N VAL A 22 24.51 53.12 0.67
CA VAL A 22 25.69 52.48 1.30
C VAL A 22 26.86 52.62 0.33
N ASP A 23 27.82 53.49 0.64
CA ASP A 23 29.01 53.71 -0.18
C ASP A 23 30.24 52.88 0.28
N ASP A 24 30.18 52.25 1.45
CA ASP A 24 31.32 51.55 2.08
C ASP A 24 31.03 50.04 2.29
N PRO A 25 31.87 49.11 1.77
CA PRO A 25 31.72 47.67 1.97
C PRO A 25 31.67 47.23 3.44
N ASP A 26 32.31 47.95 4.35
CA ASP A 26 32.33 47.61 5.79
C ASP A 26 30.96 47.86 6.46
N GLN A 27 30.11 48.72 5.87
CA GLN A 27 28.75 48.99 6.34
C GLN A 27 27.72 47.97 5.84
N LEU A 28 28.11 47.10 4.90
CA LEU A 28 27.22 46.11 4.30
C LEU A 28 26.79 45.04 5.32
N SER A 29 27.69 44.69 6.24
CA SER A 29 27.42 43.81 7.39
C SER A 29 26.34 44.40 8.31
N GLU A 30 26.44 45.68 8.62
CA GLU A 30 25.51 46.38 9.53
C GLU A 30 24.13 46.56 8.88
N VAL A 31 24.09 46.79 7.58
CA VAL A 31 22.84 46.85 6.80
C VAL A 31 22.19 45.48 6.66
N LEU A 32 22.98 44.43 6.43
CA LEU A 32 22.48 43.05 6.44
C LEU A 32 21.90 42.69 7.81
N GLU A 33 22.59 43.06 8.89
CA GLU A 33 22.11 42.84 10.26
C GLU A 33 20.81 43.62 10.54
N LYS A 34 20.70 44.89 10.09
CA LYS A 34 19.45 45.68 10.18
C LYS A 34 18.31 45.04 9.38
N ILE A 35 18.57 44.51 8.20
CA ILE A 35 17.56 43.82 7.37
C ILE A 35 17.12 42.51 8.05
N LEU A 36 18.07 41.70 8.53
CA LEU A 36 17.77 40.43 9.20
C LEU A 36 17.04 40.64 10.53
N ASN A 37 17.37 41.71 11.25
CA ASN A 37 16.69 42.11 12.49
C ASN A 37 15.42 42.93 12.25
N HIS A 38 15.08 43.23 10.98
CA HIS A 38 13.87 43.96 10.67
C HIS A 38 12.65 43.16 11.16
N PRO A 39 11.71 43.79 11.88
CA PRO A 39 10.54 43.10 12.46
C PRO A 39 9.75 42.27 11.43
N PHE A 40 9.67 42.75 10.19
CA PHE A 40 9.07 42.01 9.07
C PHE A 40 9.79 40.69 8.76
N ILE A 41 11.12 40.74 8.59
CA ILE A 41 11.92 39.58 8.22
C ILE A 41 11.88 38.55 9.35
N LYS A 42 11.92 39.03 10.60
CA LYS A 42 11.76 38.17 11.78
C LYS A 42 10.37 37.52 11.84
N PHE A 43 9.30 38.28 11.61
CA PHE A 43 7.92 37.76 11.55
C PHE A 43 7.72 36.76 10.41
N HIS A 44 8.20 37.09 9.22
CA HIS A 44 8.20 36.21 8.05
C HIS A 44 8.91 34.88 8.36
N ASN A 45 10.13 34.95 8.90
CA ASN A 45 10.91 33.75 9.20
C ASN A 45 10.25 32.88 10.28
N ASN A 46 9.60 33.48 11.28
CA ASN A 46 8.84 32.75 12.28
C ASN A 46 7.64 32.02 11.66
N ILE A 47 6.89 32.67 10.75
CA ILE A 47 5.77 32.02 10.04
C ILE A 47 6.28 30.86 9.20
N VAL A 48 7.36 31.06 8.44
CA VAL A 48 7.94 30.01 7.60
C VAL A 48 8.37 28.82 8.46
N HIS A 49 9.00 29.08 9.61
CA HIS A 49 9.41 28.03 10.54
C HIS A 49 8.21 27.26 11.12
N ASP A 50 7.17 27.96 11.54
CA ASP A 50 5.95 27.35 12.05
C ASP A 50 5.25 26.49 10.98
N ILE A 51 5.12 27.01 9.76
CA ILE A 51 4.52 26.27 8.64
C ILE A 51 5.33 25.01 8.33
N ALA A 52 6.66 25.12 8.28
CA ALA A 52 7.56 23.99 8.05
C ALA A 52 7.43 22.93 9.15
N GLY A 53 7.41 23.35 10.42
CA GLY A 53 7.25 22.46 11.58
C GLY A 53 5.89 21.75 11.58
N HIS A 54 4.81 22.46 11.27
CA HIS A 54 3.48 21.87 11.13
C HIS A 54 3.41 20.89 9.95
N THR A 55 4.00 21.25 8.81
CA THR A 55 4.03 20.39 7.61
C THR A 55 4.76 19.08 7.91
N TYR A 56 5.91 19.14 8.58
CA TYR A 56 6.66 17.96 9.00
C TYR A 56 5.82 17.04 9.88
N ARG A 57 5.14 17.59 10.89
CA ARG A 57 4.25 16.81 11.77
C ARG A 57 3.07 16.18 11.03
N TYR A 58 2.50 16.86 10.05
CA TYR A 58 1.44 16.28 9.22
C TYR A 58 1.96 15.13 8.35
N ILE A 59 3.15 15.28 7.77
CA ILE A 59 3.80 14.23 6.98
C ILE A 59 4.07 13.00 7.85
N GLU A 60 4.62 13.19 9.06
CA GLU A 60 4.89 12.10 9.99
C GLU A 60 3.61 11.34 10.36
N LYS A 61 2.53 12.06 10.70
CA LYS A 61 1.22 11.43 10.98
C LYS A 61 0.64 10.72 9.76
N ALA A 62 0.75 11.31 8.58
CA ALA A 62 0.26 10.71 7.35
C ALA A 62 1.02 9.42 7.02
N HIS A 63 2.34 9.41 7.21
CA HIS A 63 3.19 8.25 7.00
C HIS A 63 2.79 7.09 7.93
N VAL A 64 2.65 7.36 9.23
CA VAL A 64 2.21 6.34 10.21
C VAL A 64 0.84 5.78 9.86
N PHE A 65 -0.11 6.66 9.50
CA PHE A 65 -1.45 6.25 9.10
C PHE A 65 -1.45 5.37 7.83
N LEU A 66 -0.66 5.75 6.82
CA LEU A 66 -0.55 5.01 5.56
C LEU A 66 0.07 3.62 5.79
N ILE A 67 1.14 3.54 6.59
CA ILE A 67 1.77 2.25 6.93
C ILE A 67 0.77 1.35 7.66
N ASP A 68 0.04 1.86 8.65
CA ASP A 68 -0.96 1.06 9.37
C ASP A 68 -2.06 0.54 8.42
N LYS A 69 -2.54 1.39 7.51
CA LYS A 69 -3.53 1.00 6.50
C LYS A 69 -3.01 -0.06 5.55
N VAL A 70 -1.77 0.08 5.07
CA VAL A 70 -1.13 -0.90 4.18
C VAL A 70 -0.99 -2.24 4.90
N ASN A 71 -0.46 -2.24 6.12
CA ASN A 71 -0.31 -3.45 6.93
C ASN A 71 -1.64 -4.15 7.22
N LYS A 72 -2.69 -3.36 7.51
CA LYS A 72 -4.04 -3.90 7.71
C LYS A 72 -4.59 -4.54 6.44
N MET A 73 -4.44 -3.90 5.28
CA MET A 73 -4.87 -4.48 4.00
C MET A 73 -4.08 -5.74 3.65
N LEU A 74 -2.77 -5.74 3.87
CA LEU A 74 -1.91 -6.91 3.64
C LEU A 74 -2.37 -8.10 4.50
N ARG A 75 -2.67 -7.86 5.78
CA ARG A 75 -3.16 -8.89 6.70
C ARG A 75 -4.51 -9.46 6.26
N ILE A 76 -5.43 -8.60 5.84
CA ILE A 76 -6.75 -9.02 5.34
C ILE A 76 -6.58 -9.86 4.06
N ALA A 77 -5.76 -9.39 3.11
CA ALA A 77 -5.49 -10.11 1.87
C ALA A 77 -4.89 -11.50 2.14
N PHE A 78 -3.94 -11.59 3.08
CA PHE A 78 -3.34 -12.87 3.47
C PHE A 78 -4.36 -13.85 4.07
N ILE A 79 -5.23 -13.38 4.96
CA ILE A 79 -6.30 -14.21 5.56
C ILE A 79 -7.25 -14.72 4.48
N ILE A 80 -7.72 -13.84 3.59
CA ILE A 80 -8.62 -14.21 2.50
C ILE A 80 -7.96 -15.22 1.56
N HIS A 81 -6.70 -14.99 1.19
CA HIS A 81 -5.95 -15.90 0.32
C HIS A 81 -5.79 -17.29 0.95
N THR A 82 -5.53 -17.34 2.26
CA THR A 82 -5.43 -18.60 3.01
C THR A 82 -6.77 -19.35 3.00
N ILE A 83 -7.88 -18.66 3.29
CA ILE A 83 -9.22 -19.25 3.29
C ILE A 83 -9.56 -19.81 1.90
N ILE A 84 -9.36 -19.03 0.83
CA ILE A 84 -9.65 -19.46 -0.53
C ILE A 84 -8.79 -20.67 -0.92
N SER A 85 -7.51 -20.66 -0.57
CA SER A 85 -6.60 -21.78 -0.84
C SER A 85 -7.07 -23.08 -0.17
N ILE A 86 -7.51 -23.00 1.09
CA ILE A 86 -8.08 -24.15 1.81
C ILE A 86 -9.36 -24.65 1.15
N ILE A 87 -10.24 -23.74 0.71
CA ILE A 87 -11.48 -24.09 0.00
C ILE A 87 -11.15 -24.81 -1.31
N ILE A 88 -10.20 -24.30 -2.11
CA ILE A 88 -9.78 -24.92 -3.38
C ILE A 88 -9.28 -26.35 -3.14
N VAL A 89 -8.39 -26.54 -2.17
CA VAL A 89 -7.87 -27.88 -1.83
C VAL A 89 -8.99 -28.81 -1.37
N SER A 90 -9.92 -28.30 -0.56
CA SER A 90 -11.05 -29.09 -0.07
C SER A 90 -11.98 -29.52 -1.21
N LEU A 91 -12.28 -28.61 -2.13
CA LEU A 91 -13.07 -28.90 -3.34
C LEU A 91 -12.37 -29.93 -4.22
N PHE A 92 -11.06 -29.80 -4.43
CA PHE A 92 -10.28 -30.78 -5.18
C PHE A 92 -10.39 -32.17 -4.55
N MET A 93 -10.22 -32.28 -3.23
CA MET A 93 -10.30 -33.54 -2.53
C MET A 93 -11.70 -34.17 -2.56
N ILE A 94 -12.76 -33.37 -2.52
CA ILE A 94 -14.14 -33.88 -2.53
C ILE A 94 -14.55 -34.32 -3.94
N TYR A 95 -14.28 -33.48 -4.95
CA TYR A 95 -14.84 -33.70 -6.29
C TYR A 95 -13.89 -34.51 -7.18
N ILE A 96 -12.61 -34.13 -7.25
CA ILE A 96 -11.66 -34.76 -8.16
C ILE A 96 -11.24 -36.13 -7.64
N THR A 97 -10.83 -36.24 -6.36
CA THR A 97 -10.41 -37.53 -5.80
C THR A 97 -11.55 -38.54 -5.81
N ARG A 98 -12.79 -38.11 -5.56
CA ARG A 98 -13.96 -39.00 -5.64
C ARG A 98 -14.20 -39.51 -7.05
N GLN A 99 -14.11 -38.64 -8.07
CA GLN A 99 -14.23 -39.05 -9.47
C GLN A 99 -13.11 -40.01 -9.88
N ILE A 100 -11.86 -39.73 -9.50
CA ILE A 100 -10.72 -40.61 -9.79
C ILE A 100 -10.95 -41.99 -9.18
N LYS A 101 -11.38 -42.06 -7.91
CA LYS A 101 -11.69 -43.34 -7.25
C LYS A 101 -12.81 -44.11 -7.95
N GLN A 102 -13.85 -43.42 -8.41
CA GLN A 102 -14.93 -44.05 -9.17
C GLN A 102 -14.46 -44.60 -10.52
N GLN A 103 -13.61 -43.86 -11.24
CA GLN A 103 -13.02 -44.31 -12.51
C GLN A 103 -12.10 -45.52 -12.31
N LEU A 104 -11.25 -45.51 -11.28
CA LEU A 104 -10.41 -46.66 -10.91
C LEU A 104 -11.26 -47.90 -10.61
N TYR A 105 -12.33 -47.75 -9.82
CA TYR A 105 -13.22 -48.87 -9.51
C TYR A 105 -13.88 -49.46 -10.78
N LEU A 106 -14.34 -48.61 -11.70
CA LEU A 106 -14.90 -49.09 -12.97
C LEU A 106 -13.85 -49.83 -13.80
N MET A 107 -12.61 -49.34 -13.82
CA MET A 107 -11.51 -50.00 -14.51
C MET A 107 -11.21 -51.37 -13.90
N ASP A 108 -11.16 -51.48 -12.57
CA ASP A 108 -10.93 -52.76 -11.87
C ASP A 108 -12.05 -53.77 -12.17
N VAL A 109 -13.31 -53.33 -12.20
CA VAL A 109 -14.45 -54.19 -12.56
C VAL A 109 -14.33 -54.68 -14.00
N LEU A 110 -14.03 -53.78 -14.94
CA LEU A 110 -13.79 -54.14 -16.35
C LEU A 110 -12.63 -55.13 -16.49
N MET A 111 -11.54 -54.89 -15.76
CA MET A 111 -10.37 -55.77 -15.79
C MET A 111 -10.73 -57.17 -15.28
N ASN A 112 -11.47 -57.25 -14.18
CA ASN A 112 -11.97 -58.53 -13.65
C ASN A 112 -12.90 -59.24 -14.64
N ILE A 113 -13.78 -58.53 -15.34
CA ILE A 113 -14.64 -59.14 -16.37
C ILE A 113 -13.79 -59.70 -17.51
N ILE A 114 -12.81 -58.94 -18.00
CA ILE A 114 -11.93 -59.39 -19.10
C ILE A 114 -11.12 -60.63 -18.68
N PHE A 115 -10.55 -60.62 -17.48
CA PHE A 115 -9.70 -61.72 -17.01
C PHE A 115 -10.46 -62.92 -16.43
N SER A 116 -11.75 -62.75 -16.10
CA SER A 116 -12.61 -63.87 -15.65
C SER A 116 -13.19 -64.67 -16.81
N VAL A 117 -13.19 -64.16 -18.03
CA VAL A 117 -13.58 -64.95 -19.21
C VAL A 117 -12.43 -65.89 -19.58
N PRO A 118 -12.64 -67.23 -19.53
CA PRO A 118 -11.62 -68.17 -19.95
C PRO A 118 -11.27 -67.95 -21.42
N LEU A 119 -9.98 -67.90 -21.76
CA LEU A 119 -9.48 -67.76 -23.14
C LEU A 119 -10.18 -68.66 -24.18
N PRO A 120 -10.57 -69.91 -23.87
CA PRO A 120 -11.34 -70.75 -24.80
C PRO A 120 -12.73 -70.20 -25.14
N VAL A 121 -13.41 -69.57 -24.18
CA VAL A 121 -14.75 -68.97 -24.35
C VAL A 121 -14.66 -67.63 -25.11
N TYR A 122 -13.60 -66.87 -24.85
CA TYR A 122 -13.30 -65.65 -25.62
C TYR A 122 -13.01 -65.97 -27.10
N ARG A 123 -12.23 -67.04 -27.36
CA ARG A 123 -11.89 -67.49 -28.71
C ARG A 123 -13.06 -68.12 -29.47
N SER A 124 -14.10 -68.59 -28.79
CA SER A 124 -15.28 -69.20 -29.43
C SER A 124 -16.43 -68.23 -29.71
N SER A 125 -16.42 -67.03 -29.10
CA SER A 125 -17.46 -66.02 -29.31
C SER A 125 -16.99 -64.92 -30.26
N THR A 126 -17.54 -64.90 -31.48
CA THR A 126 -17.30 -63.82 -32.47
C THR A 126 -17.73 -62.44 -31.98
N LYS A 127 -18.72 -62.35 -31.08
CA LYS A 127 -19.18 -61.08 -30.49
C LYS A 127 -18.23 -60.50 -29.43
N LEU A 128 -17.36 -61.31 -28.83
CA LEU A 128 -16.39 -60.84 -27.84
C LEU A 128 -15.06 -60.43 -28.47
N GLN A 129 -14.85 -60.76 -29.76
CA GLN A 129 -13.63 -60.48 -30.51
C GLN A 129 -13.68 -59.18 -31.33
N THR A 130 -14.89 -58.70 -31.66
CA THR A 130 -15.16 -57.37 -32.24
C THR A 130 -15.41 -56.35 -31.14
#